data_AF-A0A349B8T1-F1
#
_entry.id   AF-A0A349B8T1-F1
#
_cell.length_a   1.000
_cell.length_b   1.000
_cell.length_c   1.000
_cell.angle_alpha   90.00
_cell.angle_beta   90.00
_cell.angle_gamma   90.00
#
_symmetry.space_group_name_H-M   'P 1'
#
loop_
_entity.id
_entity.type
_entity.pdbx_description
1 polymer ?
#
loop_
_entity_poly.entity_id
_entity_poly.type
_entity_poly.pdbx_seq_one_letter_code
_entity_poly.pdbx_strand_id
1 'polypeptide(L)'
;MVIAEEFDEVDGIDAIYIYGSWAARYEGEPGPSPQDIDVLVLGKPNRDDVFDAARRAERRLGREVNVTQRTRHQWETATDGFA
;
A
#
# COMPACT_ATOMS: atom_id res chain seq x y z
N MET A 1 7.26 7.07 8.71
CA MET A 1 6.84 5.66 8.47
C MET A 1 7.45 5.29 7.15
N VAL A 2 8.21 4.20 7.07
CA VAL A 2 9.03 3.85 5.90
C VAL A 2 8.23 3.87 4.59
N ILE A 3 7.02 3.28 4.57
CA ILE A 3 6.15 3.28 3.37
C ILE A 3 5.82 4.70 2.91
N ALA A 4 5.45 5.60 3.82
CA ALA A 4 5.13 6.98 3.45
C ALA A 4 6.36 7.72 2.89
N GLU A 5 7.54 7.50 3.49
CA GLU A 5 8.79 8.13 3.04
C GLU A 5 9.20 7.67 1.64
N GLU A 6 9.11 6.37 1.36
CA GLU A 6 9.58 5.82 0.07
C GLU A 6 8.67 6.17 -1.12
N PHE A 7 7.39 6.40 -0.85
CA PHE A 7 6.39 6.71 -1.87
C PHE A 7 6.13 8.22 -2.04
N ASP A 8 6.65 9.07 -1.14
CA ASP A 8 6.54 10.54 -1.25
C ASP A 8 7.29 11.07 -2.50
N GLU A 9 8.30 10.33 -2.96
CA GLU A 9 9.09 10.65 -4.15
C GLU A 9 8.43 10.21 -5.48
N VAL A 10 7.25 9.57 -5.42
CA VAL A 10 6.58 9.03 -6.62
C VAL A 10 5.49 9.99 -7.09
N ASP A 11 5.70 10.59 -8.26
CA ASP A 11 4.73 11.48 -8.89
C ASP A 11 3.44 10.76 -9.31
N GLY A 12 2.31 11.48 -9.22
CA GLY A 12 1.01 10.99 -9.68
C GLY A 12 0.26 10.10 -8.67
N ILE A 13 0.77 9.99 -7.44
CA ILE A 13 0.05 9.44 -6.29
C ILE A 13 -0.88 10.50 -5.71
N ASP A 14 -2.17 10.18 -5.63
CA ASP A 14 -3.19 11.00 -4.96
C ASP A 14 -3.30 10.67 -3.47
N ALA A 15 -3.17 9.38 -3.13
CA ALA A 15 -3.26 8.89 -1.76
C ALA A 15 -2.67 7.47 -1.63
N ILE A 16 -2.27 7.10 -0.41
CA ILE A 16 -1.75 5.78 -0.08
C ILE A 16 -2.46 5.27 1.17
N TYR A 17 -2.86 4.00 1.14
CA TYR A 17 -3.47 3.31 2.27
C TYR A 17 -2.73 2.00 2.55
N ILE A 18 -2.53 1.68 3.82
CA ILE A 18 -2.10 0.35 4.25
C ILE A 18 -3.35 -0.41 4.68
N TYR A 19 -3.51 -1.64 4.18
CA TYR A 19 -4.67 -2.48 4.50
C TYR A 19 -4.23 -3.89 4.86
N GLY A 20 -5.22 -4.78 5.05
CA GLY A 20 -4.99 -6.19 5.30
C GLY A 20 -4.54 -6.48 6.74
N SER A 21 -3.77 -7.57 6.88
CA SER A 21 -3.40 -8.10 8.20
C SER A 21 -2.60 -7.10 9.04
N TRP A 22 -1.86 -6.19 8.41
CA TRP A 22 -1.12 -5.13 9.10
C TRP A 22 -2.05 -4.12 9.77
N ALA A 23 -3.10 -3.66 9.08
CA ALA A 23 -4.08 -2.74 9.64
C ALA A 23 -4.84 -3.37 10.82
N ALA A 24 -5.28 -4.62 10.68
CA ALA A 24 -5.94 -5.37 11.75
C ALA A 24 -5.07 -5.48 13.01
N ARG A 25 -3.75 -5.70 12.86
CA ARG A 25 -2.83 -5.75 14.02
C ARG A 25 -2.54 -4.39 14.62
N TYR A 26 -2.49 -3.35 13.79
CA TYR A 26 -2.40 -1.99 14.30
C TYR A 26 -3.61 -1.62 15.16
N GLU A 27 -4.80 -2.14 14.81
CA GLU A 27 -6.05 -1.99 15.60
C GLU A 27 -6.16 -2.94 16.80
N GLY A 28 -5.15 -3.79 17.03
CA GLY A 28 -5.08 -4.66 18.20
C GLY A 28 -5.76 -6.02 18.03
N GLU A 29 -6.14 -6.41 16.82
CA GLU A 29 -6.67 -7.75 16.58
C GLU A 29 -5.59 -8.82 16.84
N PRO A 30 -5.89 -9.89 17.61
CA PRO A 30 -4.94 -10.97 17.84
C PRO A 30 -4.66 -11.76 16.55
N GLY A 31 -3.41 -12.10 16.28
CA GLY A 31 -3.05 -13.02 15.21
C GLY A 31 -1.55 -13.12 14.94
N PRO A 32 -1.12 -14.01 14.02
CA PRO A 32 0.29 -14.27 13.73
C PRO A 32 0.94 -13.08 13.02
N SER A 33 2.08 -12.57 13.49
CA SER A 33 2.77 -11.38 12.94
C SER A 33 2.62 -11.25 11.42
N PRO A 34 2.12 -10.12 10.90
CA PRO A 34 1.83 -9.95 9.47
C PRO A 34 3.09 -10.22 8.65
N GLN A 35 2.99 -11.09 7.64
CA GLN A 35 4.15 -11.53 6.86
C GLN A 35 4.52 -10.53 5.76
N ASP A 36 3.50 -9.85 5.24
CA ASP A 36 3.53 -8.88 4.16
C ASP A 36 2.80 -7.59 4.55
N ILE A 37 3.08 -6.52 3.80
CA ILE A 37 2.42 -5.22 3.93
C ILE A 37 1.70 -4.92 2.63
N ASP A 38 0.37 -4.91 2.69
CA ASP A 38 -0.47 -4.54 1.56
C ASP A 38 -0.65 -3.02 1.49
N VAL A 39 -0.25 -2.43 0.36
CA VAL A 39 -0.30 -1.00 0.10
C VAL A 39 -1.21 -0.74 -1.10
N LEU A 40 -2.23 0.08 -0.89
CA LEU A 40 -3.08 0.59 -1.95
C LEU A 40 -2.61 1.99 -2.33
N VAL A 41 -2.22 2.16 -3.59
CA VAL A 41 -1.88 3.45 -4.17
C VAL A 41 -3.05 3.93 -5.03
N LEU A 42 -3.57 5.10 -4.71
CA LEU A 42 -4.57 5.79 -5.52
C LEU A 42 -3.90 6.81 -6.43
N GLY A 43 -4.33 6.86 -7.69
CA GLY A 43 -3.89 7.88 -8.64
C GLY A 43 -3.52 7.29 -9.99
N LYS A 44 -2.61 7.96 -10.69
CA LYS A 44 -2.03 7.48 -11.95
C LYS A 44 -0.51 7.62 -11.94
N PRO A 45 0.18 7.07 -10.91
CA PRO A 45 1.63 7.08 -10.90
C PRO A 45 2.18 6.16 -11.98
N ASN A 46 3.44 6.35 -12.34
CA ASN A 46 4.16 5.37 -13.14
C ASN A 46 4.29 4.06 -12.34
N ARG A 47 3.99 2.94 -12.98
CA ARG A 47 4.06 1.62 -12.34
C ARG A 47 5.47 1.27 -11.89
N ASP A 48 6.47 1.60 -12.70
CA ASP A 48 7.86 1.24 -12.41
C ASP A 48 8.36 1.99 -11.17
N ASP A 49 8.03 3.28 -11.05
CA ASP A 49 8.40 4.11 -9.89
C ASP A 49 7.75 3.60 -8.60
N VAL A 50 6.49 3.14 -8.68
CA VAL A 50 5.78 2.50 -7.57
C VAL A 50 6.42 1.18 -7.16
N PHE A 51 6.81 0.34 -8.12
CA PHE A 51 7.49 -0.93 -7.82
C PHE A 51 8.88 -0.68 -7.21
N ASP A 52 9.61 0.32 -7.68
CA ASP A 52 10.91 0.69 -7.11
C ASP A 52 10.79 1.23 -5.68
N ALA A 53 9.78 2.06 -5.41
CA ALA A 53 9.44 2.51 -4.06
C ALA A 53 9.09 1.34 -3.13
N ALA A 54 8.27 0.39 -3.60
CA ALA A 54 7.95 -0.82 -2.86
C ALA A 54 9.22 -1.61 -2.51
N ARG A 55 10.12 -1.84 -3.48
CA ARG A 55 11.37 -2.57 -3.22
C ARG A 55 12.31 -1.84 -2.27
N ARG A 56 12.34 -0.50 -2.27
CA ARG A 56 13.11 0.27 -1.28
C ARG A 56 12.51 0.07 0.12
N ALA A 57 11.19 0.12 0.24
CA ALA A 57 10.49 -0.13 1.49
C ALA A 57 10.72 -1.57 2.01
N GLU A 58 10.65 -2.57 1.14
CA GLU A 58 10.93 -3.98 1.48
C GLU A 58 12.32 -4.15 2.10
N ARG A 59 13.34 -3.55 1.48
CA ARG A 59 14.71 -3.60 1.99
C ARG A 59 14.86 -2.97 3.37
N ARG A 60 14.12 -1.90 3.65
CA ARG A 60 14.16 -1.19 4.94
C ARG A 60 13.32 -1.88 6.02
N LEU A 61 12.22 -2.53 5.64
CA LEU A 61 11.30 -3.19 6.56
C LEU A 61 11.62 -4.66 6.81
N GLY A 62 12.39 -5.29 5.91
CA GLY A 62 12.69 -6.73 5.96
C GLY A 62 11.44 -7.59 5.74
N ARG A 63 10.43 -7.07 5.03
CA ARG A 63 9.14 -7.71 4.76
C ARG A 63 8.72 -7.41 3.33
N GLU A 64 7.93 -8.30 2.74
CA GLU A 64 7.35 -8.11 1.41
C GLU A 64 6.34 -6.97 1.42
N VAL A 65 6.34 -6.14 0.37
CA VAL A 65 5.44 -5.00 0.22
C VAL A 65 4.64 -5.19 -1.06
N ASN A 66 3.40 -5.63 -0.91
CA ASN A 66 2.48 -5.87 -2.01
C ASN A 66 1.77 -4.58 -2.38
N VAL A 67 1.93 -4.11 -3.62
CA VAL A 67 1.30 -2.87 -4.07
C VAL A 67 0.17 -3.11 -5.05
N THR A 68 -1.01 -2.61 -4.71
CA THR A 68 -2.16 -2.52 -5.60
C THR A 68 -2.36 -1.08 -6.05
N GLN A 69 -2.50 -0.85 -7.35
CA GLN A 69 -2.80 0.47 -7.90
C GLN A 69 -4.26 0.55 -8.33
N ARG A 70 -4.93 1.63 -7.93
CA ARG A 70 -6.28 1.98 -8.37
C ARG A 70 -6.34 3.44 -8.77
N THR A 71 -7.10 3.74 -9.82
CA THR A 71 -7.44 5.13 -10.13
C THR A 71 -8.51 5.63 -9.18
N ARG A 72 -8.57 6.94 -8.93
CA ARG A 72 -9.65 7.57 -8.15
C ARG A 72 -11.05 7.18 -8.65
N HIS A 73 -11.23 7.12 -9.98
CA HIS A 73 -12.50 6.67 -10.56
C HIS A 73 -12.83 5.21 -10.24
N GLN A 74 -11.85 4.30 -10.28
CA GLN A 74 -12.05 2.91 -9.87
C GLN A 74 -12.34 2.77 -8.38
N TRP A 75 -11.79 3.64 -7.54
CA TRP A 75 -12.07 3.69 -6.11
C TRP A 75 -13.49 4.20 -5.81
N GLU A 76 -13.89 5.28 -6.46
CA GLU A 76 -15.23 5.88 -6.29
C GLU A 76 -16.34 5.03 -6.91
N THR A 77 -16.04 4.27 -7.96
CA THR A 77 -16.98 3.37 -8.64
C THR A 77 -16.94 1.95 -8.09
N ALA A 78 -16.04 1.64 -7.14
CA ALA A 78 -16.05 0.39 -6.41
C ALA A 78 -17.22 0.36 -5.42
N THR A 79 -18.44 0.29 -5.95
CA THR A 79 -19.60 -0.21 -5.24
C THR A 79 -19.38 -1.71 -5.06
N ASP A 80 -19.04 -2.11 -3.83
CA ASP A 80 -18.81 -3.47 -3.34
C ASP A 80 -17.49 -4.19 -3.68
N GLY A 81 -16.80 -4.58 -2.60
CA GLY A 81 -15.63 -5.46 -2.58
C GLY A 81 -15.10 -5.81 -1.18
N PHE A 82 -15.77 -5.36 -0.11
CA PHE A 82 -15.58 -5.84 1.26
C PHE A 82 -16.95 -6.12 1.92
N ALA A 83 -17.80 -6.88 1.22
CA ALA A 83 -19.05 -7.42 1.76
C ALA A 83 -18.91 -8.93 1.98
#